data_AF-A0AAR2JDW7-F1
#
_entry.id   AF-A0AAR2JDW7-F1
#
_cell.length_a   1.000
_cell.length_b   1.000
_cell.length_c   1.000
_cell.angle_alpha   90.00
_cell.angle_beta   90.00
_cell.angle_gamma   90.00
#
_symmetry.space_group_name_H-M   'P 1'
#
loop_
_entity.id
_entity.type
_entity.pdbx_description
1 polymer ?
#
loop_
_entity_poly.entity_id
_entity_poly.type
_entity_poly.pdbx_seq_one_letter_code
_entity_poly.pdbx_strand_id
1 'polypeptide(L)'
;MGAASKLPNESKLSVKFYGSKKEALGNAVLHLTAVEISLDVDADRDGIVEKNNSNKASWKWGPNGHGAVLLVNCDSESYYKKRVDTEKEEISKGYHILESIFYIVAENMLLKLFMQDYPLVLNKEQLAAEVPYLGGNSELEFFVEGLRFPDKDFEGLVTISLSLLEPSAQVDFPETPIFTDKVVFRVAPWIMTPNTLKPVEVFVCSTSDNYEFLKGIRKMVQSSGYKLKICHEYMNRGDRWMQDEIEFGYIDSPHQRFPVVLDSPRDGDLQEFPYEVLLGPDFGYVTRYAQAEEVSSLDSFGNLEVSPPVTVNGKNYPLGRIIIGVAFPTTAHGRNMTKVVQDFLWAQKVQEPIALYSDWLVVGHVDEFMTFVPAPDRKGFRLLLASPDAAYTVFTNLQNNGHGKAKLFQGKGEEISVNEILSNEEFRAENIYVQSCIDWNRDVLKKELGLDEDDIIDLPILFKVMAEENRAVAYYPDMVNMIVLGTNLGIPKPFGPQVNGSCALETEMRSLLEPLGLNCTFIDDFASYHKLLGEVHCGSNVLREPFAFKWWNLEM
;
A
#
# COMPACT_ATOMS: atom_id res chain seq x y z
N MET A 1 14.36 36.50 29.20
CA MET A 1 15.38 36.18 30.22
C MET A 1 16.28 35.08 29.65
N GLY A 2 17.54 34.97 30.08
CA GLY A 2 18.50 34.02 29.48
C GLY A 2 18.59 32.64 30.15
N ALA A 3 17.89 32.42 31.26
CA ALA A 3 17.82 31.15 31.99
C ALA A 3 16.54 31.10 32.83
N ALA A 4 16.08 29.89 33.16
CA ALA A 4 14.96 29.67 34.07
C ALA A 4 15.30 30.14 35.51
N SER A 5 14.29 30.66 36.21
CA SER A 5 14.40 31.11 37.59
C SER A 5 14.47 29.92 38.55
N LYS A 6 15.31 30.02 39.58
CA LYS A 6 15.39 29.01 40.66
C LYS A 6 14.31 29.20 41.72
N LEU A 7 13.86 30.45 41.89
CA LEU A 7 12.84 30.84 42.87
C LEU A 7 11.79 31.74 42.22
N PRO A 8 10.54 31.71 42.70
CA PRO A 8 9.53 32.67 42.27
C PRO A 8 9.99 34.12 42.51
N ASN A 9 9.70 35.01 41.56
CA ASN A 9 9.99 36.45 41.64
C ASN A 9 11.48 36.80 41.81
N GLU A 10 12.39 35.90 41.44
CA GLU A 10 13.84 36.08 41.56
C GLU A 10 14.35 37.28 40.74
N SER A 11 13.79 37.47 39.54
CA SER A 11 14.17 38.57 38.67
C SER A 11 13.27 39.78 38.88
N LYS A 12 13.86 40.98 38.76
CA LYS A 12 13.12 42.24 38.92
C LYS A 12 13.54 43.28 37.88
N LEU A 13 12.55 43.99 37.34
CA LEU A 13 12.73 45.20 36.53
C LEU A 13 12.18 46.39 37.32
N SER A 14 13.03 47.40 37.56
CA SER A 14 12.62 48.62 38.25
C SER A 14 12.58 49.80 37.27
N VAL A 15 11.42 50.42 37.13
CA VAL A 15 11.19 51.61 36.31
C VAL A 15 11.02 52.81 37.23
N LYS A 16 11.81 53.86 37.02
CA LYS A 16 11.71 55.13 37.76
C LYS A 16 11.20 56.22 36.82
N PHE A 17 10.14 56.91 37.23
CA PHE A 17 9.53 57.99 36.47
C PHE A 17 10.11 59.33 36.95
N TYR A 18 10.46 60.20 36.01
CA TYR A 18 11.04 61.51 36.29
C TYR A 18 10.23 62.62 35.61
N GLY A 19 10.06 63.74 36.31
CA GLY A 19 9.43 64.93 35.77
C GLY A 19 10.36 65.73 34.88
N SER A 20 9.83 66.80 34.28
CA SER A 20 10.59 67.66 33.36
C SER A 20 11.79 68.35 34.01
N LYS A 21 11.85 68.40 35.35
CA LYS A 21 12.99 68.93 36.12
C LYS A 21 13.86 67.82 36.73
N LYS A 22 13.74 66.58 36.25
CA LYS A 22 14.46 65.38 36.74
C LYS A 22 14.17 65.01 38.21
N GLU A 23 13.07 65.51 38.76
CA GLU A 23 12.53 65.08 40.04
C GLU A 23 11.91 63.68 39.92
N ALA A 24 12.10 62.83 40.92
CA ALA A 24 11.49 61.51 40.94
C ALA A 24 9.98 61.64 41.19
N LEU A 25 9.17 61.12 40.26
CA LEU A 25 7.71 61.14 40.35
C LEU A 25 7.14 59.84 40.94
N GLY A 26 7.87 58.73 40.80
CA GLY A 26 7.45 57.43 41.32
C GLY A 26 8.31 56.29 40.79
N ASN A 27 8.08 55.10 41.33
CA ASN A 27 8.72 53.86 40.93
C ASN A 27 7.68 52.77 40.67
N ALA A 28 7.92 51.94 39.65
CA ALA A 28 7.23 50.68 39.44
C ALA A 28 8.26 49.54 39.50
N VAL A 29 7.90 48.43 40.13
CA VAL A 29 8.73 47.22 40.19
C VAL A 29 7.92 46.08 39.61
N LEU A 30 8.49 45.44 38.59
CA LEU A 30 7.97 44.22 37.99
C LEU A 30 8.80 43.04 38.48
N HIS A 31 8.17 42.08 39.13
CA HIS A 31 8.76 40.81 39.50
C HIS A 31 8.54 39.78 38.39
N LEU A 32 9.55 38.98 38.10
CA LEU A 32 9.56 38.04 36.99
C LEU A 32 10.04 36.67 37.49
N THR A 33 9.34 35.63 37.03
CA THR A 33 9.74 34.23 37.13
C THR A 33 9.88 33.69 35.71
N ALA A 34 11.09 33.30 35.30
CA ALA A 34 11.28 32.64 34.02
C ALA A 34 11.12 31.13 34.17
N VAL A 35 10.39 30.52 33.24
CA VAL A 35 10.27 29.07 33.09
C VAL A 35 10.62 28.69 31.66
N GLU A 36 11.13 27.48 31.48
CA GLU A 36 11.32 26.86 30.17
C GLU A 36 10.25 25.77 30.03
N ILE A 37 9.46 25.86 28.96
CA ILE A 37 8.40 24.91 28.62
C ILE A 37 8.56 24.63 27.13
N SER A 38 8.78 23.37 26.79
CA SER A 38 8.96 22.91 25.42
C SER A 38 8.24 21.59 25.24
N LEU A 39 7.39 21.50 24.23
CA LEU A 39 6.83 20.23 23.76
C LEU A 39 7.64 19.79 22.54
N ASP A 40 8.37 18.68 22.67
CA ASP A 40 9.39 18.27 21.70
C ASP A 40 9.05 16.92 21.06
N VAL A 41 9.42 16.75 19.79
CA VAL A 41 9.18 15.57 18.93
C VAL A 41 10.36 15.41 17.97
N ASP A 42 10.54 14.22 17.40
CA ASP A 42 11.49 13.95 16.30
C ASP A 42 11.05 14.69 15.02
N ALA A 43 11.41 15.97 14.89
CA ALA A 43 11.00 16.80 13.76
C ALA A 43 12.04 16.81 12.62
N ASP A 44 13.26 16.32 12.83
CA ASP A 44 14.28 16.16 11.78
C ASP A 44 14.36 14.74 11.21
N ARG A 45 13.62 13.80 11.80
CA ARG A 45 13.35 12.43 11.32
C ARG A 45 14.58 11.54 11.40
N ASP A 46 15.41 11.72 12.42
CA ASP A 46 16.63 10.93 12.64
C ASP A 46 16.43 9.75 13.61
N GLY A 47 15.24 9.63 14.20
CA GLY A 47 14.92 8.59 15.16
C GLY A 47 15.00 9.03 16.62
N ILE A 48 15.40 10.27 16.90
CA ILE A 48 15.66 10.81 18.24
C ILE A 48 14.85 12.11 18.44
N VAL A 49 14.21 12.27 19.60
CA VAL A 49 13.51 13.51 19.93
C VAL A 49 14.53 14.61 20.28
N GLU A 50 14.57 15.66 19.47
CA GLU A 50 15.47 16.79 19.63
C GLU A 50 14.86 17.94 20.45
N LYS A 51 15.71 18.66 21.18
CA LYS A 51 15.26 19.75 22.07
C LYS A 51 14.85 20.98 21.27
N ASN A 52 13.58 21.36 21.42
CA ASN A 52 12.97 22.57 20.90
C ASN A 52 13.33 22.90 19.44
N ASN A 53 13.17 21.95 18.53
CA ASN A 53 13.36 22.21 17.11
C ASN A 53 12.45 23.35 16.64
N SER A 54 13.04 24.35 15.98
CA SER A 54 12.32 25.53 15.48
C SER A 54 11.19 25.20 14.50
N ASN A 55 11.21 24.01 13.90
CA ASN A 55 10.27 23.56 12.89
C ASN A 55 9.20 22.58 13.40
N LYS A 56 9.27 22.14 14.66
CA LYS A 56 8.39 21.10 15.26
C LYS A 56 6.89 21.40 15.14
N ALA A 57 6.54 22.69 15.03
CA ALA A 57 5.19 23.21 14.93
C ALA A 57 4.60 23.22 13.50
N SER A 58 5.27 22.59 12.54
CA SER A 58 4.88 22.57 11.13
C SER A 58 5.39 21.32 10.43
N TRP A 59 4.91 21.09 9.20
CA TRP A 59 5.28 19.91 8.43
C TRP A 59 5.70 20.32 7.01
N LYS A 60 6.81 19.74 6.51
CA LYS A 60 7.34 20.02 5.16
C LYS A 60 7.86 18.74 4.46
N TRP A 61 7.52 18.60 3.17
CA TRP A 61 7.91 17.48 2.29
C TRP A 61 9.37 17.64 1.82
N GLY A 62 9.96 16.53 1.39
CA GLY A 62 11.26 16.49 0.74
C GLY A 62 12.42 16.16 1.68
N PRO A 63 13.63 15.99 1.11
CA PRO A 63 14.83 15.62 1.85
C PRO A 63 15.32 16.71 2.82
N ASN A 64 14.93 17.98 2.58
CA ASN A 64 15.14 19.11 3.49
C ASN A 64 13.83 19.50 4.21
N GLY A 65 12.94 18.52 4.34
CA GLY A 65 11.68 18.62 5.04
C GLY A 65 11.85 18.46 6.55
N HIS A 66 10.76 18.63 7.28
CA HIS A 66 10.72 18.58 8.74
C HIS A 66 9.31 18.25 9.23
N GLY A 67 9.19 18.00 10.53
CA GLY A 67 7.95 17.60 11.20
C GLY A 67 7.89 16.09 11.39
N ALA A 68 7.34 15.69 12.53
CA ALA A 68 7.35 14.32 13.01
C ALA A 68 6.43 13.40 12.20
N VAL A 69 6.78 12.11 12.18
CA VAL A 69 6.01 11.04 11.55
C VAL A 69 5.29 10.25 12.62
N LEU A 70 4.03 9.89 12.37
CA LEU A 70 3.20 9.09 13.26
C LEU A 70 2.71 7.84 12.53
N LEU A 71 2.93 6.65 13.09
CA LEU A 71 2.36 5.41 12.53
C LEU A 71 0.92 5.22 13.00
N VAL A 72 0.11 4.60 12.16
CA VAL A 72 -1.18 4.03 12.61
C VAL A 72 -0.86 2.73 13.35
N ASN A 73 -1.36 2.55 14.57
CA ASN A 73 -1.10 1.37 15.40
C ASN A 73 -2.01 0.19 14.99
N CYS A 74 -1.93 -0.18 13.71
CA CYS A 74 -2.91 -1.06 13.08
C CYS A 74 -2.57 -2.56 13.14
N ASP A 75 -1.56 -2.96 13.90
CA ASP A 75 -1.19 -4.35 14.13
C ASP A 75 -1.85 -4.89 15.41
N SER A 76 -1.40 -6.06 15.90
CA SER A 76 -1.96 -6.64 17.12
C SER A 76 -0.93 -7.38 17.94
N GLU A 77 -0.57 -6.81 19.09
CA GLU A 77 0.29 -7.45 20.10
C GLU A 77 -0.42 -8.57 20.87
N SER A 78 -1.74 -8.69 20.70
CA SER A 78 -2.57 -9.66 21.42
C SER A 78 -2.80 -10.94 20.62
N TYR A 79 -2.20 -12.04 21.06
CA TYR A 79 -2.45 -13.36 20.48
C TYR A 79 -3.84 -13.97 20.83
N TYR A 80 -4.45 -13.54 21.94
CA TYR A 80 -5.75 -14.04 22.41
C TYR A 80 -6.83 -12.96 22.25
N LYS A 81 -7.99 -13.33 21.68
CA LYS A 81 -9.05 -12.36 21.30
C LYS A 81 -8.46 -11.20 20.50
N LYS A 82 -7.72 -11.56 19.45
CA LYS A 82 -6.99 -10.66 18.57
C LYS A 82 -7.91 -9.52 18.13
N ARG A 83 -7.40 -8.30 18.28
CA ARG A 83 -8.00 -7.05 17.80
C ARG A 83 -6.89 -6.08 17.47
N VAL A 84 -7.13 -5.24 16.48
CA VAL A 84 -6.25 -4.12 16.13
C VAL A 84 -6.03 -3.27 17.38
N ASP A 85 -4.79 -2.88 17.65
CA ASP A 85 -4.47 -2.23 18.92
C ASP A 85 -5.10 -0.83 19.06
N THR A 86 -5.34 -0.11 17.96
CA THR A 86 -6.15 1.13 17.98
C THR A 86 -7.59 0.97 18.50
N GLU A 87 -8.14 -0.24 18.57
CA GLU A 87 -9.48 -0.49 19.13
C GLU A 87 -9.48 -0.62 20.65
N LYS A 88 -8.31 -0.66 21.29
CA LYS A 88 -8.15 -0.79 22.74
C LYS A 88 -7.66 0.53 23.30
N GLU A 89 -8.27 0.97 24.40
CA GLU A 89 -7.81 2.16 25.14
C GLU A 89 -6.69 1.83 26.14
N GLU A 90 -6.42 0.53 26.35
CA GLU A 90 -5.39 0.03 27.28
C GLU A 90 -4.21 -0.57 26.50
N ILE A 91 -2.99 -0.22 26.91
CA ILE A 91 -1.76 -0.81 26.37
C ILE A 91 -1.49 -2.15 27.07
N SER A 92 -1.53 -3.27 26.32
CA SER A 92 -1.17 -4.59 26.84
C SER A 92 0.35 -4.76 26.92
N LYS A 93 0.88 -5.18 28.08
CA LYS A 93 2.29 -5.60 28.23
C LYS A 93 2.55 -6.91 27.47
N GLY A 94 2.76 -6.83 26.16
CA GLY A 94 3.21 -7.91 25.29
C GLY A 94 4.69 -7.73 24.93
N TYR A 95 5.45 -8.83 24.94
CA TYR A 95 6.88 -8.84 24.66
C TYR A 95 7.13 -8.64 23.16
N HIS A 96 8.03 -7.70 22.82
CA HIS A 96 8.47 -7.28 21.47
C HIS A 96 7.79 -6.07 20.83
N ILE A 97 7.51 -5.02 21.61
CA ILE A 97 7.24 -3.70 21.04
C ILE A 97 8.59 -3.13 20.52
N LEU A 98 8.82 -3.21 19.21
CA LEU A 98 10.06 -2.80 18.54
C LEU A 98 10.05 -1.27 18.30
N GLU A 99 10.97 -0.59 18.99
CA GLU A 99 11.47 0.77 18.73
C GLU A 99 10.41 1.82 18.29
N SER A 100 9.59 2.24 19.25
CA SER A 100 8.97 3.58 19.35
C SER A 100 8.37 3.71 20.75
N ILE A 101 9.22 3.75 21.79
CA ILE A 101 8.73 3.72 23.17
C ILE A 101 9.55 4.62 24.14
N PHE A 102 8.87 5.55 24.85
CA PHE A 102 9.40 6.56 25.79
C PHE A 102 8.66 6.57 27.16
N TYR A 103 9.26 6.15 28.29
CA TYR A 103 8.61 5.90 29.60
C TYR A 103 8.62 7.06 30.62
N ILE A 104 7.60 7.10 31.49
CA ILE A 104 7.61 7.91 32.73
C ILE A 104 8.33 7.16 33.87
N VAL A 105 9.49 7.65 34.34
CA VAL A 105 10.07 7.23 35.63
C VAL A 105 9.76 8.28 36.69
N ALA A 106 8.70 8.06 37.46
CA ALA A 106 8.49 8.79 38.72
C ALA A 106 9.05 7.96 39.89
N GLU A 107 10.17 8.40 40.47
CA GLU A 107 10.66 7.90 41.76
C GLU A 107 9.73 8.38 42.89
N ASN A 108 8.59 7.70 43.07
CA ASN A 108 7.83 7.80 44.31
C ASN A 108 7.28 6.43 44.71
N MET A 109 7.89 5.84 45.73
CA MET A 109 7.75 4.42 46.13
C MET A 109 6.34 4.02 46.57
N LEU A 110 5.45 4.98 46.84
CA LEU A 110 4.09 4.72 47.35
C LEU A 110 2.98 4.74 46.29
N LEU A 111 3.19 5.31 45.10
CA LEU A 111 2.18 5.36 44.02
C LEU A 111 2.19 4.15 43.09
N LYS A 112 3.22 3.29 43.15
CA LYS A 112 3.38 2.11 42.29
C LYS A 112 2.35 0.98 42.49
N LEU A 113 1.57 1.02 43.58
CA LEU A 113 0.68 -0.08 43.94
C LEU A 113 -0.72 0.00 43.29
N PHE A 114 -1.10 1.14 42.68
CA PHE A 114 -2.47 1.37 42.21
C PHE A 114 -2.61 2.10 40.86
N MET A 115 -1.53 2.55 40.20
CA MET A 115 -1.63 3.16 38.87
C MET A 115 -1.53 2.09 37.77
N GLN A 116 -2.36 2.21 36.73
CA GLN A 116 -2.00 1.64 35.43
C GLN A 116 -0.61 2.17 35.06
N ASP A 117 0.27 1.30 34.57
CA ASP A 117 1.65 1.68 34.24
C ASP A 117 1.73 2.72 33.09
N TYR A 118 0.64 2.90 32.33
CA TYR A 118 0.52 3.83 31.20
C TYR A 118 -0.87 4.49 31.19
N PRO A 119 -1.06 5.63 31.89
CA PRO A 119 -2.34 6.32 31.89
C PRO A 119 -2.59 6.98 30.53
N LEU A 120 -3.80 6.79 29.98
CA LEU A 120 -4.25 7.50 28.78
C LEU A 120 -4.48 8.97 29.11
N VAL A 121 -3.79 9.87 28.40
CA VAL A 121 -3.80 11.31 28.69
C VAL A 121 -4.74 12.06 27.73
N LEU A 122 -4.77 11.66 26.46
CA LEU A 122 -5.64 12.23 25.43
C LEU A 122 -6.26 11.11 24.60
N ASN A 123 -7.54 11.25 24.26
CA ASN A 123 -8.24 10.34 23.37
C ASN A 123 -9.45 11.05 22.71
N LYS A 124 -10.32 10.29 22.03
CA LYS A 124 -11.52 10.82 21.36
C LYS A 124 -12.53 11.50 22.30
N GLU A 125 -12.52 11.17 23.59
CA GLU A 125 -13.42 11.69 24.64
C GLU A 125 -12.72 12.71 25.54
N GLN A 126 -11.42 12.54 25.78
CA GLN A 126 -10.56 13.38 26.61
C GLN A 126 -9.64 14.24 25.73
N LEU A 127 -10.09 15.47 25.46
CA LEU A 127 -9.40 16.40 24.56
C LEU A 127 -8.31 17.25 25.24
N ALA A 128 -8.25 17.21 26.57
CA ALA A 128 -7.27 17.92 27.37
C ALA A 128 -7.00 17.16 28.68
N ALA A 129 -5.80 17.31 29.22
CA ALA A 129 -5.42 16.78 30.52
C ALA A 129 -4.46 17.74 31.22
N GLU A 130 -4.55 17.78 32.55
CA GLU A 130 -3.55 18.47 33.37
C GLU A 130 -2.25 17.68 33.37
N VAL A 131 -1.14 18.38 33.11
CA VAL A 131 0.20 17.82 33.19
C VAL A 131 0.79 18.16 34.57
N PRO A 132 1.22 17.18 35.38
CA PRO A 132 1.75 17.46 36.70
C PRO A 132 3.08 18.22 36.61
N TYR A 133 3.16 19.37 37.29
CA TYR A 133 4.42 20.10 37.43
C TYR A 133 5.29 19.44 38.51
N LEU A 134 6.40 18.81 38.09
CA LEU A 134 7.30 18.10 39.00
C LEU A 134 8.33 19.01 39.70
N GLY A 135 8.49 20.24 39.23
CA GLY A 135 9.49 21.18 39.73
C GLY A 135 10.91 20.89 39.25
N GLY A 136 11.77 21.91 39.30
CA GLY A 136 13.17 21.78 38.89
C GLY A 136 13.35 21.58 37.38
N ASN A 137 14.41 20.86 37.00
CA ASN A 137 14.63 20.42 35.62
C ASN A 137 14.03 19.03 35.46
N SER A 138 12.82 18.96 34.92
CA SER A 138 12.06 17.73 34.75
C SER A 138 11.62 17.59 33.30
N GLU A 139 11.78 16.39 32.76
CA GLU A 139 11.26 15.99 31.45
C GLU A 139 10.13 14.97 31.68
N LEU A 140 9.06 15.06 30.88
CA LEU A 140 7.96 14.12 30.87
C LEU A 140 7.85 13.52 29.48
N GLU A 141 7.83 12.20 29.43
CA GLU A 141 7.76 11.44 28.18
C GLU A 141 6.30 11.04 27.89
N PHE A 142 5.90 11.22 26.63
CA PHE A 142 4.57 10.87 26.12
C PHE A 142 4.71 9.99 24.88
N PHE A 143 3.70 9.15 24.65
CA PHE A 143 3.59 8.33 23.45
C PHE A 143 2.37 8.75 22.66
N VAL A 144 2.47 8.64 21.34
CA VAL A 144 1.39 9.01 20.44
C VAL A 144 1.23 7.88 19.43
N GLU A 145 -0.01 7.46 19.22
CA GLU A 145 -0.38 6.53 18.16
C GLU A 145 -1.35 7.19 17.18
N GLY A 146 -1.22 6.84 15.90
CA GLY A 146 -2.23 7.17 14.90
C GLY A 146 -3.40 6.17 15.01
N LEU A 147 -4.62 6.68 15.05
CA LEU A 147 -5.82 5.85 15.11
C LEU A 147 -6.43 5.55 13.73
N ARG A 148 -6.07 6.34 12.72
CA ARG A 148 -6.60 6.21 11.36
C ARG A 148 -5.61 6.72 10.33
N PHE A 149 -5.59 6.06 9.18
CA PHE A 149 -4.84 6.49 8.00
C PHE A 149 -5.37 7.80 7.42
N PRO A 150 -4.54 8.53 6.64
CA PRO A 150 -5.03 9.58 5.76
C PRO A 150 -6.20 9.07 4.91
N ASP A 151 -7.22 9.90 4.76
CA ASP A 151 -8.43 9.58 4.01
C ASP A 151 -9.05 10.87 3.44
N LYS A 152 -10.15 10.77 2.70
CA LYS A 152 -10.85 11.91 2.09
C LYS A 152 -11.14 13.05 3.07
N ASP A 153 -11.55 12.71 4.29
CA ASP A 153 -11.90 13.64 5.36
C ASP A 153 -10.74 13.94 6.32
N PHE A 154 -9.56 13.36 6.08
CA PHE A 154 -8.39 13.50 6.96
C PHE A 154 -7.09 13.56 6.16
N GLU A 155 -6.48 14.75 6.08
CA GLU A 155 -5.25 14.98 5.31
C GLU A 155 -3.97 14.36 5.91
N GLY A 156 -4.10 13.70 7.07
CA GLY A 156 -3.01 13.06 7.78
C GLY A 156 -2.22 13.96 8.73
N LEU A 157 -2.66 15.18 9.04
CA LEU A 157 -1.96 16.07 9.99
C LEU A 157 -2.64 16.09 11.36
N VAL A 158 -1.86 15.93 12.42
CA VAL A 158 -2.31 16.00 13.82
C VAL A 158 -1.47 17.03 14.57
N THR A 159 -2.12 17.92 15.31
CA THR A 159 -1.44 18.93 16.14
C THR A 159 -1.70 18.68 17.61
N ILE A 160 -0.64 18.61 18.42
CA ILE A 160 -0.73 18.53 19.89
C ILE A 160 -0.18 19.83 20.46
N SER A 161 -0.87 20.38 21.46
CA SER A 161 -0.48 21.65 22.09
C SER A 161 -0.30 21.48 23.60
N LEU A 162 0.73 22.14 24.15
CA LEU A 162 0.96 22.28 25.57
C LEU A 162 0.77 23.75 25.96
N SER A 163 -0.16 24.03 26.87
CA SER A 163 -0.44 25.39 27.31
C SER A 163 -0.20 25.57 28.80
N LEU A 164 0.43 26.68 29.17
CA LEU A 164 0.52 27.14 30.55
C LEU A 164 -0.65 28.10 30.80
N LEU A 165 -1.44 27.80 31.83
CA LEU A 165 -2.63 28.57 32.19
C LEU A 165 -2.38 29.36 33.48
N GLU A 166 -2.85 30.60 33.51
CA GLU A 166 -2.93 31.44 34.71
C GLU A 166 -4.33 31.33 35.32
N PRO A 167 -4.45 30.85 36.58
CA PRO A 167 -5.73 30.79 37.27
C PRO A 167 -6.34 32.18 37.43
N SER A 168 -7.65 32.29 37.21
CA SER A 168 -8.34 33.56 37.44
C SER A 168 -8.43 33.90 38.93
N ALA A 169 -8.31 35.19 39.26
CA ALA A 169 -8.54 35.70 40.61
C ALA A 169 -10.01 35.59 41.06
N GLN A 170 -10.94 35.38 40.12
CA GLN A 170 -12.37 35.15 40.39
C GLN A 170 -12.72 33.68 40.11
N VAL A 171 -13.39 33.03 41.06
CA VAL A 171 -13.68 31.58 41.04
C VAL A 171 -14.50 31.15 39.81
N ASP A 172 -15.34 32.04 39.26
CA ASP A 172 -16.24 31.74 38.15
C ASP A 172 -15.65 32.08 36.76
N PHE A 173 -14.40 32.51 36.69
CA PHE A 173 -13.75 32.93 35.45
C PHE A 173 -12.81 31.85 34.95
N PRO A 174 -12.80 31.54 33.64
CA PRO A 174 -11.89 30.55 33.09
C PRO A 174 -10.43 30.99 33.24
N GLU A 175 -9.54 30.01 33.30
CA GLU A 175 -8.10 30.24 33.31
C GLU A 175 -7.65 30.90 31.99
N THR A 176 -6.59 31.71 32.06
CA THR A 176 -6.06 32.44 30.90
C THR A 176 -4.80 31.76 30.38
N PRO A 177 -4.71 31.37 29.09
CA PRO A 177 -3.47 30.85 28.54
C PRO A 177 -2.40 31.95 28.45
N ILE A 178 -1.27 31.73 29.12
CA ILE A 178 -0.13 32.68 29.16
C ILE A 178 1.06 32.22 28.31
N PHE A 179 1.08 30.95 27.90
CA PHE A 179 2.03 30.39 26.93
C PHE A 179 1.42 29.16 26.25
N THR A 180 1.73 28.95 24.98
CA THR A 180 1.37 27.73 24.24
C THR A 180 2.52 27.35 23.33
N ASP A 181 2.90 26.08 23.38
CA ASP A 181 3.79 25.43 22.43
C ASP A 181 3.03 24.31 21.69
N LYS A 182 3.46 23.98 20.47
CA LYS A 182 2.77 22.99 19.64
C LYS A 182 3.73 22.17 18.78
N VAL A 183 3.31 20.94 18.52
CA VAL A 183 3.99 20.02 17.61
C VAL A 183 3.01 19.49 16.57
N VAL A 184 3.52 19.21 15.37
CA VAL A 184 2.73 18.68 14.24
C VAL A 184 3.30 17.33 13.81
N PHE A 185 2.42 16.33 13.77
CA PHE A 185 2.69 15.02 13.21
C PHE A 185 2.04 14.89 11.83
N ARG A 186 2.67 14.11 10.95
CA ARG A 186 2.01 13.51 9.79
C ARG A 186 1.86 12.01 9.98
N VAL A 187 0.62 11.53 9.89
CA VAL A 187 0.32 10.11 9.86
C VAL A 187 0.91 9.50 8.58
N ALA A 188 1.65 8.40 8.74
CA ALA A 188 2.26 7.69 7.63
C ALA A 188 1.19 7.13 6.69
N PRO A 189 1.37 7.27 5.36
CA PRO A 189 0.47 6.68 4.39
C PRO A 189 0.69 5.16 4.31
N TRP A 190 -0.32 4.45 3.81
CA TRP A 190 -0.18 3.07 3.35
C TRP A 190 0.47 3.05 1.95
N ILE A 191 1.44 2.16 1.75
CA ILE A 191 2.28 2.12 0.54
C ILE A 191 2.33 0.70 -0.03
N MET A 192 1.98 0.52 -1.31
CA MET A 192 2.03 -0.74 -2.05
C MET A 192 3.43 -1.08 -2.55
N THR A 193 3.68 -2.35 -2.88
CA THR A 193 4.95 -2.83 -3.42
C THR A 193 4.82 -3.41 -4.83
N PRO A 194 5.51 -2.87 -5.87
CA PRO A 194 5.43 -3.38 -7.23
C PRO A 194 6.11 -4.74 -7.39
N ASN A 195 5.77 -5.44 -8.47
CA ASN A 195 6.36 -6.73 -8.85
C ASN A 195 7.89 -6.73 -9.00
N THR A 196 8.50 -5.55 -9.16
CA THR A 196 9.96 -5.37 -9.23
C THR A 196 10.66 -5.38 -7.89
N LEU A 197 9.95 -5.27 -6.76
CA LEU A 197 10.54 -5.40 -5.43
C LEU A 197 10.75 -6.87 -5.06
N LYS A 198 11.75 -7.09 -4.19
CA LYS A 198 12.18 -8.42 -3.80
C LYS A 198 11.07 -9.16 -3.03
N PRO A 199 10.66 -10.36 -3.47
CA PRO A 199 9.69 -11.18 -2.74
C PRO A 199 10.20 -11.59 -1.36
N VAL A 200 9.28 -11.77 -0.42
CA VAL A 200 9.51 -12.29 0.94
C VAL A 200 8.77 -13.61 1.13
N GLU A 201 7.47 -13.61 0.85
CA GLU A 201 6.59 -14.76 1.08
C GLU A 201 5.46 -14.78 0.05
N VAL A 202 5.18 -15.99 -0.46
CA VAL A 202 4.11 -16.24 -1.43
C VAL A 202 2.93 -16.87 -0.71
N PHE A 203 1.73 -16.41 -1.04
CA PHE A 203 0.46 -16.87 -0.48
C PHE A 203 -0.36 -17.54 -1.57
N VAL A 204 -0.88 -18.73 -1.31
CA VAL A 204 -1.80 -19.45 -2.22
C VAL A 204 -2.87 -20.19 -1.44
N CYS A 205 -3.99 -20.48 -2.09
CA CYS A 205 -5.02 -21.35 -1.53
C CYS A 205 -4.83 -22.80 -1.95
N SER A 206 -5.15 -23.73 -1.03
CA SER A 206 -5.38 -25.14 -1.34
C SER A 206 -6.88 -25.38 -1.44
N THR A 207 -7.30 -25.95 -2.57
CA THR A 207 -8.67 -26.39 -2.82
C THR A 207 -8.67 -27.86 -3.24
N SER A 208 -9.83 -28.50 -3.23
CA SER A 208 -10.01 -29.92 -3.53
C SER A 208 -9.55 -30.34 -4.93
N ASP A 209 -9.44 -29.39 -5.86
CA ASP A 209 -9.21 -29.61 -7.29
C ASP A 209 -7.89 -29.02 -7.84
N ASN A 210 -7.10 -28.29 -7.04
CA ASN A 210 -5.95 -27.53 -7.53
C ASN A 210 -4.56 -28.19 -7.32
N TYR A 211 -4.50 -29.52 -7.22
CA TYR A 211 -3.26 -30.24 -6.92
C TYR A 211 -2.10 -29.95 -7.90
N GLU A 212 -2.36 -29.97 -9.21
CA GLU A 212 -1.29 -29.73 -10.21
C GLU A 212 -0.77 -28.29 -10.16
N PHE A 213 -1.65 -27.30 -9.96
CA PHE A 213 -1.26 -25.91 -9.72
C PHE A 213 -0.36 -25.79 -8.47
N LEU A 214 -0.80 -26.31 -7.33
CA LEU A 214 -0.04 -26.25 -6.08
C LEU A 214 1.33 -26.92 -6.20
N LYS A 215 1.42 -28.02 -6.95
CA LYS A 215 2.67 -28.72 -7.23
C LYS A 215 3.61 -27.85 -8.07
N GLY A 216 3.10 -27.15 -9.07
CA GLY A 216 3.85 -26.17 -9.87
C GLY A 216 4.37 -25.02 -9.03
N ILE A 217 3.49 -24.37 -8.26
CA ILE A 217 3.84 -23.26 -7.35
C ILE A 217 4.86 -23.69 -6.30
N ARG A 218 4.63 -24.80 -5.60
CA ARG A 218 5.57 -25.31 -4.58
C ARG A 218 6.97 -25.48 -5.15
N LYS A 219 7.07 -26.09 -6.34
CA LYS A 219 8.35 -26.30 -7.01
C LYS A 219 9.02 -24.97 -7.35
N MET A 220 8.28 -24.03 -7.95
CA MET A 220 8.79 -22.73 -8.37
C MET A 220 9.26 -21.88 -7.17
N VAL A 221 8.44 -21.79 -6.13
CA VAL A 221 8.74 -21.02 -4.91
C VAL A 221 9.95 -21.61 -4.18
N GLN A 222 9.99 -22.94 -4.05
CA GLN A 222 11.13 -23.64 -3.45
C GLN A 222 12.42 -23.43 -4.25
N SER A 223 12.38 -23.53 -5.59
CA SER A 223 13.57 -23.29 -6.42
C SER A 223 14.03 -21.84 -6.41
N SER A 224 13.11 -20.90 -6.14
CA SER A 224 13.41 -19.47 -6.04
C SER A 224 13.92 -19.07 -4.65
N GLY A 225 13.83 -19.96 -3.65
CA GLY A 225 14.33 -19.71 -2.30
C GLY A 225 13.42 -18.85 -1.42
N TYR A 226 12.13 -18.72 -1.75
CA TYR A 226 11.17 -17.92 -0.99
C TYR A 226 10.27 -18.79 -0.09
N LYS A 227 9.62 -18.15 0.88
CA LYS A 227 8.62 -18.81 1.74
C LYS A 227 7.30 -19.00 0.99
N LEU A 228 6.58 -20.06 1.35
CA LEU A 228 5.24 -20.35 0.84
C LEU A 228 4.28 -20.55 2.02
N LYS A 229 3.23 -19.74 2.07
CA LYS A 229 2.10 -19.90 2.99
C LYS A 229 0.88 -20.38 2.22
N ILE A 230 0.34 -21.52 2.66
CA ILE A 230 -0.84 -22.13 2.03
C ILE A 230 -2.05 -21.92 2.93
N CYS A 231 -3.05 -21.21 2.44
CA CYS A 231 -4.36 -21.12 3.06
C CYS A 231 -5.17 -22.37 2.70
N HIS A 232 -5.64 -23.12 3.70
CA HIS A 232 -6.36 -24.38 3.48
C HIS A 232 -7.87 -24.21 3.60
N GLU A 233 -8.63 -25.22 3.18
CA GLU A 233 -10.11 -25.20 3.08
C GLU A 233 -10.85 -24.87 4.38
N TYR A 234 -10.25 -25.11 5.55
CA TYR A 234 -10.86 -24.69 6.82
C TYR A 234 -10.94 -23.16 6.97
N MET A 235 -10.11 -22.42 6.23
CA MET A 235 -10.05 -20.95 6.23
C MET A 235 -10.58 -20.37 4.93
N ASN A 236 -10.12 -20.87 3.77
CA ASN A 236 -10.53 -20.33 2.48
C ASN A 236 -11.92 -20.78 2.01
N ARG A 237 -12.52 -21.81 2.61
CA ARG A 237 -13.86 -22.34 2.28
C ARG A 237 -14.09 -22.66 0.80
N GLY A 238 -13.03 -22.94 0.05
CA GLY A 238 -13.07 -23.23 -1.39
C GLY A 238 -12.76 -22.03 -2.29
N ASP A 239 -12.62 -20.83 -1.72
CA ASP A 239 -12.12 -19.67 -2.42
C ASP A 239 -10.63 -19.80 -2.71
N ARG A 240 -10.29 -19.60 -3.99
CA ARG A 240 -8.94 -19.79 -4.51
C ARG A 240 -8.23 -18.49 -4.84
N TRP A 241 -8.95 -17.37 -4.80
CA TRP A 241 -8.53 -16.09 -5.34
C TRP A 241 -7.82 -15.25 -4.27
N MET A 242 -6.62 -15.70 -3.89
CA MET A 242 -5.80 -15.02 -2.86
C MET A 242 -5.41 -13.59 -3.25
N GLN A 243 -5.32 -13.29 -4.55
CA GLN A 243 -5.05 -11.93 -5.04
C GLN A 243 -6.22 -10.97 -4.79
N ASP A 244 -7.45 -11.48 -4.83
CA ASP A 244 -8.64 -10.64 -4.89
C ASP A 244 -9.04 -10.07 -3.52
N GLU A 245 -8.73 -10.79 -2.45
CA GLU A 245 -9.16 -10.42 -1.10
C GLU A 245 -8.20 -9.43 -0.42
N ILE A 246 -6.90 -9.49 -0.74
CA ILE A 246 -5.87 -8.78 0.02
C ILE A 246 -4.86 -8.10 -0.88
N GLU A 247 -4.31 -6.98 -0.41
CA GLU A 247 -3.17 -6.32 -1.03
C GLU A 247 -2.12 -6.03 0.04
N PHE A 248 -0.87 -6.43 -0.21
CA PHE A 248 0.22 -6.22 0.74
C PHE A 248 0.86 -4.85 0.55
N GLY A 249 0.75 -4.00 1.56
CA GLY A 249 1.51 -2.77 1.65
C GLY A 249 2.35 -2.71 2.92
N TYR A 250 2.86 -1.52 3.22
CA TYR A 250 3.59 -1.23 4.45
C TYR A 250 3.38 0.20 4.91
N ILE A 251 3.73 0.45 6.18
CA ILE A 251 3.90 1.79 6.73
C ILE A 251 5.33 1.95 7.27
N ASP A 252 5.82 3.18 7.33
CA ASP A 252 7.21 3.47 7.63
C ASP A 252 7.35 4.79 8.40
N SER A 253 8.21 4.81 9.40
CA SER A 253 8.66 5.98 10.15
C SER A 253 10.17 5.92 10.35
N PRO A 254 10.79 6.97 10.92
CA PRO A 254 12.19 6.90 11.34
C PRO A 254 12.50 5.79 12.35
N HIS A 255 11.51 5.38 13.14
CA HIS A 255 11.68 4.48 14.28
C HIS A 255 11.26 3.03 13.99
N GLN A 256 10.20 2.84 13.18
CA GLN A 256 9.63 1.51 12.93
C GLN A 256 9.06 1.41 11.52
N ARG A 257 9.03 0.18 10.98
CA ARG A 257 8.46 -0.16 9.68
C ARG A 257 7.92 -1.58 9.73
N PHE A 258 6.66 -1.77 9.31
CA PHE A 258 6.05 -3.08 9.25
C PHE A 258 5.02 -3.18 8.11
N PRO A 259 4.77 -4.41 7.58
CA PRO A 259 3.76 -4.64 6.56
C PRO A 259 2.34 -4.41 7.09
N VAL A 260 1.45 -3.95 6.22
CA VAL A 260 0.03 -3.73 6.52
C VAL A 260 -0.79 -4.30 5.36
N VAL A 261 -1.65 -5.28 5.65
CA VAL A 261 -2.60 -5.80 4.67
C VAL A 261 -3.75 -4.82 4.51
N LEU A 262 -4.02 -4.40 3.27
CA LEU A 262 -5.30 -3.82 2.89
C LEU A 262 -6.24 -4.97 2.53
N ASP A 263 -7.37 -5.02 3.21
CA ASP A 263 -8.42 -6.02 3.05
C ASP A 263 -9.56 -5.45 2.19
N SER A 264 -9.87 -6.16 1.10
CA SER A 264 -10.83 -5.74 0.08
C SER A 264 -12.26 -5.81 0.60
N PRO A 265 -13.15 -4.87 0.22
CA PRO A 265 -14.58 -5.01 0.50
C PRO A 265 -15.25 -6.14 -0.30
N ARG A 266 -14.49 -6.96 -1.06
CA ARG A 266 -14.96 -8.17 -1.73
C ARG A 266 -15.76 -9.07 -0.77
N ASP A 267 -15.33 -9.17 0.49
CA ASP A 267 -16.00 -9.89 1.59
C ASP A 267 -16.46 -11.30 1.16
N GLY A 268 -15.57 -12.03 0.48
CA GLY A 268 -15.85 -13.36 -0.02
C GLY A 268 -15.58 -14.46 1.00
N ASP A 269 -15.36 -15.67 0.51
CA ASP A 269 -15.05 -16.81 1.36
C ASP A 269 -13.64 -16.71 2.00
N LEU A 270 -12.81 -15.76 1.57
CA LEU A 270 -11.53 -15.39 2.20
C LEU A 270 -11.60 -14.24 3.22
N GLN A 271 -12.75 -13.63 3.48
CA GLN A 271 -12.90 -12.41 4.34
C GLN A 271 -12.27 -12.51 5.74
N GLU A 272 -12.13 -13.71 6.30
CA GLU A 272 -11.54 -13.91 7.62
C GLU A 272 -10.01 -14.04 7.56
N PHE A 273 -9.44 -14.36 6.40
CA PHE A 273 -8.00 -14.59 6.24
C PHE A 273 -7.14 -13.38 6.64
N PRO A 274 -7.39 -12.15 6.17
CA PRO A 274 -6.55 -11.02 6.54
C PRO A 274 -6.58 -10.74 8.06
N TYR A 275 -7.76 -10.74 8.68
CA TYR A 275 -7.89 -10.43 10.11
C TYR A 275 -7.46 -11.61 11.01
N GLU A 276 -7.86 -12.83 10.72
CA GLU A 276 -7.58 -13.98 11.61
C GLU A 276 -6.16 -14.51 11.43
N VAL A 277 -5.61 -14.47 10.21
CA VAL A 277 -4.34 -15.13 9.84
C VAL A 277 -3.18 -14.18 9.64
N LEU A 278 -3.40 -12.97 9.12
CA LEU A 278 -2.32 -12.01 8.84
C LEU A 278 -2.10 -11.02 9.97
N LEU A 279 -3.15 -10.37 10.46
CA LEU A 279 -3.05 -9.44 11.60
C LEU A 279 -2.31 -10.11 12.76
N GLY A 280 -1.34 -9.42 13.32
CA GLY A 280 -0.52 -9.92 14.42
C GLY A 280 0.61 -8.94 14.74
N PRO A 281 1.57 -9.35 15.58
CA PRO A 281 2.70 -8.47 15.91
C PRO A 281 3.50 -8.11 14.67
N ASP A 282 3.79 -6.82 14.49
CA ASP A 282 4.45 -6.25 13.30
C ASP A 282 3.76 -6.63 11.97
N PHE A 283 2.44 -6.83 11.99
CA PHE A 283 1.65 -7.04 10.78
C PHE A 283 0.29 -6.36 10.90
N GLY A 284 0.18 -5.17 10.29
CA GLY A 284 -1.00 -4.34 10.38
C GLY A 284 -2.15 -4.79 9.49
N TYR A 285 -3.35 -4.29 9.81
CA TYR A 285 -4.58 -4.52 9.07
C TYR A 285 -5.30 -3.19 8.79
N VAL A 286 -5.84 -3.03 7.59
CA VAL A 286 -6.72 -1.92 7.24
C VAL A 286 -7.76 -2.38 6.22
N THR A 287 -8.98 -1.88 6.31
CA THR A 287 -10.06 -2.15 5.35
C THR A 287 -10.88 -0.89 5.09
N ARG A 288 -11.72 -0.90 4.04
CA ARG A 288 -12.69 0.15 3.73
C ARG A 288 -14.05 -0.45 3.38
N TYR A 289 -15.03 -0.26 4.26
CA TYR A 289 -16.38 -0.79 4.07
C TYR A 289 -17.24 0.10 3.15
N ALA A 290 -17.81 -0.51 2.11
CA ALA A 290 -18.77 0.14 1.22
C ALA A 290 -20.21 0.07 1.79
N GLN A 291 -20.55 0.94 2.74
CA GLN A 291 -21.85 0.88 3.45
C GLN A 291 -23.10 1.20 2.59
N ALA A 292 -22.94 1.76 1.39
CA ALA A 292 -24.04 2.18 0.51
C ALA A 292 -23.77 2.04 -1.00
N GLU A 293 -22.61 1.49 -1.38
CA GLU A 293 -22.24 1.26 -2.78
C GLU A 293 -22.27 -0.24 -3.05
N GLU A 294 -22.65 -0.62 -4.26
CA GLU A 294 -22.59 -2.02 -4.69
C GLU A 294 -21.13 -2.39 -4.93
N VAL A 295 -20.60 -3.32 -4.12
CA VAL A 295 -19.28 -3.92 -4.33
C VAL A 295 -19.34 -4.70 -5.63
N SER A 296 -18.41 -4.41 -6.54
CA SER A 296 -18.34 -5.03 -7.86
C SER A 296 -17.09 -5.88 -8.00
N SER A 297 -16.98 -6.62 -9.11
CA SER A 297 -15.75 -7.34 -9.45
C SER A 297 -14.51 -6.42 -9.45
N LEU A 298 -14.66 -5.12 -9.75
CA LEU A 298 -13.56 -4.16 -9.79
C LEU A 298 -13.04 -3.75 -8.40
N ASP A 299 -13.70 -4.17 -7.32
CA ASP A 299 -13.22 -3.98 -5.93
C ASP A 299 -12.26 -5.08 -5.48
N SER A 300 -12.18 -6.18 -6.22
CA SER A 300 -11.18 -7.23 -5.99
C SER A 300 -9.78 -6.72 -6.33
N PHE A 301 -8.78 -7.10 -5.54
CA PHE A 301 -7.44 -6.52 -5.65
C PHE A 301 -6.53 -7.09 -6.74
N GLY A 302 -7.00 -8.05 -7.56
CA GLY A 302 -6.46 -8.22 -8.93
C GLY A 302 -6.62 -6.94 -9.79
N ASN A 303 -7.57 -6.07 -9.43
CA ASN A 303 -7.77 -4.76 -10.02
C ASN A 303 -6.99 -3.60 -9.35
N LEU A 304 -6.08 -3.90 -8.42
CA LEU A 304 -5.27 -2.92 -7.69
C LEU A 304 -3.78 -3.27 -7.81
N GLU A 305 -3.08 -2.59 -8.71
CA GLU A 305 -1.67 -2.81 -8.99
C GLU A 305 -0.82 -1.56 -8.69
N VAL A 306 0.50 -1.67 -8.78
CA VAL A 306 1.38 -0.51 -8.66
C VAL A 306 2.58 -0.61 -9.60
N SER A 307 2.92 0.50 -10.25
CA SER A 307 4.07 0.57 -11.14
C SER A 307 5.40 0.52 -10.36
N PRO A 308 6.50 0.13 -11.00
CA PRO A 308 7.84 0.44 -10.51
C PRO A 308 8.08 1.96 -10.42
N PRO A 309 9.16 2.40 -9.75
CA PRO A 309 9.55 3.81 -9.72
C PRO A 309 9.77 4.40 -11.12
N VAL A 310 9.22 5.59 -11.36
CA VAL A 310 9.31 6.26 -12.67
C VAL A 310 9.55 7.77 -12.53
N THR A 311 10.01 8.38 -13.62
CA THR A 311 10.08 9.84 -13.75
C THR A 311 9.27 10.25 -14.97
N VAL A 312 8.32 11.18 -14.79
CA VAL A 312 7.39 11.60 -15.83
C VAL A 312 7.45 13.12 -15.96
N ASN A 313 7.87 13.61 -17.13
CA ASN A 313 7.98 15.04 -17.42
C ASN A 313 8.74 15.85 -16.34
N GLY A 314 9.78 15.25 -15.75
CA GLY A 314 10.59 15.84 -14.67
C GLY A 314 10.06 15.66 -13.25
N LYS A 315 8.84 15.11 -13.06
CA LYS A 315 8.32 14.71 -11.75
C LYS A 315 8.75 13.28 -11.43
N ASN A 316 9.39 13.09 -10.28
CA ASN A 316 9.83 11.78 -9.81
C ASN A 316 8.73 11.11 -8.97
N TYR A 317 8.46 9.84 -9.28
CA TYR A 317 7.58 8.95 -8.51
C TYR A 317 8.43 7.80 -7.95
N PRO A 318 9.22 8.03 -6.89
CA PRO A 318 10.21 7.08 -6.39
C PRO A 318 9.61 5.82 -5.75
N LEU A 319 8.30 5.83 -5.50
CA LEU A 319 7.52 4.71 -4.98
C LEU A 319 6.60 4.10 -6.05
N GLY A 320 6.71 4.56 -7.30
CA GLY A 320 5.78 4.20 -8.37
C GLY A 320 4.44 4.91 -8.26
N ARG A 321 3.46 4.45 -9.05
CA ARG A 321 2.09 4.96 -9.08
C ARG A 321 1.12 3.79 -9.02
N ILE A 322 0.11 3.90 -8.15
CA ILE A 322 -0.97 2.91 -8.06
C ILE A 322 -1.74 2.90 -9.39
N ILE A 323 -2.25 1.73 -9.77
CA ILE A 323 -2.98 1.48 -10.99
C ILE A 323 -4.27 0.77 -10.60
N ILE A 324 -5.42 1.35 -10.98
CA ILE A 324 -6.72 0.71 -10.79
C ILE A 324 -7.49 0.65 -12.11
N GLY A 325 -8.28 -0.39 -12.30
CA GLY A 325 -9.17 -0.50 -13.45
C GLY A 325 -10.55 0.12 -13.19
N VAL A 326 -11.09 0.76 -14.21
CA VAL A 326 -12.37 1.47 -14.22
C VAL A 326 -13.10 1.27 -15.55
N ALA A 327 -14.37 1.67 -15.60
CA ALA A 327 -15.09 1.81 -16.86
C ALA A 327 -14.74 3.11 -17.59
N PHE A 328 -14.99 3.14 -18.89
CA PHE A 328 -14.96 4.39 -19.64
C PHE A 328 -16.01 5.38 -19.10
N PRO A 329 -15.71 6.69 -19.00
CA PRO A 329 -16.64 7.68 -18.46
C PRO A 329 -17.98 7.79 -19.20
N THR A 330 -18.03 7.37 -20.48
CA THR A 330 -19.23 7.41 -21.32
C THR A 330 -20.11 6.17 -21.22
N THR A 331 -19.69 5.14 -20.49
CA THR A 331 -20.43 3.87 -20.37
C THR A 331 -21.61 4.05 -19.41
N ALA A 332 -22.85 3.90 -19.91
CA ALA A 332 -24.06 4.12 -19.12
C ALA A 332 -24.20 3.18 -17.90
N HIS A 333 -23.59 1.99 -17.95
CA HIS A 333 -23.60 0.98 -16.90
C HIS A 333 -22.18 0.45 -16.60
N GLY A 334 -21.20 1.36 -16.56
CA GLY A 334 -19.82 1.01 -16.29
C GLY A 334 -19.60 0.59 -14.84
N ARG A 335 -18.81 -0.46 -14.62
CA ARG A 335 -18.34 -0.84 -13.27
C ARG A 335 -17.15 0.02 -12.87
N ASN A 336 -17.02 0.33 -11.59
CA ASN A 336 -15.84 0.99 -11.03
C ASN A 336 -15.57 0.42 -9.63
N MET A 337 -14.31 0.44 -9.21
CA MET A 337 -13.95 0.27 -7.81
C MET A 337 -14.74 1.26 -6.95
N THR A 338 -15.24 0.84 -5.80
CA THR A 338 -16.00 1.68 -4.88
C THR A 338 -15.24 2.95 -4.52
N LYS A 339 -16.00 4.02 -4.35
CA LYS A 339 -15.45 5.35 -4.10
C LYS A 339 -14.68 5.38 -2.79
N VAL A 340 -15.07 4.59 -1.80
CA VAL A 340 -14.40 4.54 -0.49
C VAL A 340 -12.98 4.00 -0.60
N VAL A 341 -12.73 3.01 -1.46
CA VAL A 341 -11.38 2.48 -1.71
C VAL A 341 -10.59 3.48 -2.55
N GLN A 342 -11.17 4.05 -3.61
CA GLN A 342 -10.50 5.10 -4.39
C GLN A 342 -10.11 6.31 -3.51
N ASP A 343 -11.04 6.82 -2.71
CA ASP A 343 -10.80 7.95 -1.81
C ASP A 343 -9.65 7.67 -0.82
N PHE A 344 -9.58 6.45 -0.29
CA PHE A 344 -8.47 6.00 0.53
C PHE A 344 -7.14 6.01 -0.24
N LEU A 345 -7.06 5.38 -1.41
CA LEU A 345 -5.81 5.28 -2.19
C LEU A 345 -5.28 6.66 -2.61
N TRP A 346 -6.15 7.58 -3.05
CA TRP A 346 -5.75 8.94 -3.41
C TRP A 346 -5.29 9.75 -2.20
N ALA A 347 -5.87 9.54 -1.01
CA ALA A 347 -5.49 10.24 0.21
C ALA A 347 -4.07 9.90 0.69
N GLN A 348 -3.50 8.77 0.25
CA GLN A 348 -2.13 8.36 0.60
C GLN A 348 -1.06 9.25 -0.05
N LYS A 349 -1.39 9.92 -1.17
CA LYS A 349 -0.57 10.91 -1.92
C LYS A 349 0.73 10.38 -2.55
N VAL A 350 1.42 9.44 -1.93
CA VAL A 350 2.81 9.08 -2.25
C VAL A 350 2.97 8.14 -3.44
N GLN A 351 1.88 7.50 -3.88
CA GLN A 351 1.81 6.68 -5.10
C GLN A 351 0.61 7.08 -5.97
N GLU A 352 0.44 8.39 -6.19
CA GLU A 352 -0.63 9.05 -6.96
C GLU A 352 -1.28 8.12 -8.03
N PRO A 353 -2.51 7.63 -7.79
CA PRO A 353 -3.10 6.58 -8.63
C PRO A 353 -3.36 6.98 -10.10
N ILE A 354 -3.41 5.98 -10.97
CA ILE A 354 -3.77 6.03 -12.39
C ILE A 354 -4.99 5.14 -12.60
N ALA A 355 -5.99 5.64 -13.32
CA ALA A 355 -7.16 4.86 -13.70
C ALA A 355 -6.98 4.32 -15.13
N LEU A 356 -7.08 3.01 -15.29
CA LEU A 356 -7.03 2.29 -16.57
C LEU A 356 -8.41 1.75 -16.95
N TYR A 357 -8.61 1.50 -18.24
CA TYR A 357 -9.83 0.90 -18.73
C TYR A 357 -9.77 -0.64 -18.64
N SER A 358 -10.47 -1.22 -17.66
CA SER A 358 -10.55 -2.69 -17.48
C SER A 358 -11.96 -3.24 -17.67
N ASP A 359 -13.00 -2.41 -17.66
CA ASP A 359 -14.41 -2.88 -17.70
C ASP A 359 -14.82 -3.59 -19.00
N TRP A 360 -13.93 -3.65 -20.00
CA TRP A 360 -14.09 -4.48 -21.19
C TRP A 360 -13.88 -5.98 -20.92
N LEU A 361 -13.28 -6.37 -19.79
CA LEU A 361 -13.10 -7.75 -19.35
C LEU A 361 -14.27 -8.22 -18.47
N VAL A 362 -14.62 -9.50 -18.53
CA VAL A 362 -15.72 -10.06 -17.72
C VAL A 362 -15.40 -9.93 -16.24
N VAL A 363 -14.18 -10.30 -15.83
CA VAL A 363 -13.71 -10.11 -14.45
C VAL A 363 -13.40 -8.62 -14.22
N GLY A 364 -12.65 -7.99 -15.12
CA GLY A 364 -12.53 -6.53 -15.15
C GLY A 364 -11.33 -6.01 -14.39
N HIS A 365 -10.26 -6.78 -14.31
CA HIS A 365 -9.06 -6.48 -13.54
C HIS A 365 -7.91 -6.04 -14.46
N VAL A 366 -6.95 -5.30 -13.90
CA VAL A 366 -5.78 -4.81 -14.66
C VAL A 366 -4.70 -5.88 -14.81
N ASP A 367 -4.60 -6.81 -13.86
CA ASP A 367 -3.66 -7.94 -13.92
C ASP A 367 -3.97 -8.94 -15.05
N GLU A 368 -5.15 -8.88 -15.65
CA GLU A 368 -5.57 -9.66 -16.83
C GLU A 368 -4.93 -9.18 -18.13
N PHE A 369 -4.41 -7.95 -18.21
CA PHE A 369 -3.82 -7.45 -19.47
C PHE A 369 -2.46 -6.79 -19.31
N MET A 370 -1.99 -6.58 -18.08
CA MET A 370 -0.68 -5.99 -17.82
C MET A 370 0.04 -6.59 -16.62
N THR A 371 1.37 -6.61 -16.67
CA THR A 371 2.22 -6.84 -15.49
C THR A 371 3.57 -6.15 -15.65
N PHE A 372 4.35 -6.06 -14.58
CA PHE A 372 5.72 -5.55 -14.60
C PHE A 372 6.72 -6.64 -14.22
N VAL A 373 7.82 -6.71 -14.96
CA VAL A 373 8.95 -7.59 -14.64
C VAL A 373 10.24 -6.77 -14.51
N PRO A 374 11.17 -7.17 -13.62
CA PRO A 374 12.46 -6.51 -13.54
C PRO A 374 13.27 -6.74 -14.82
N ALA A 375 14.08 -5.76 -15.19
CA ALA A 375 14.99 -5.85 -16.33
C ALA A 375 16.34 -5.24 -15.96
N PRO A 376 17.46 -5.75 -16.49
CA PRO A 376 18.81 -5.28 -16.11
C PRO A 376 19.18 -3.93 -16.74
N ASP A 377 18.40 -3.45 -17.69
CA ASP A 377 18.67 -2.28 -18.52
C ASP A 377 17.55 -1.23 -18.40
N ARG A 378 17.67 -0.15 -19.18
CA ARG A 378 16.63 0.89 -19.31
C ARG A 378 16.25 1.47 -17.94
N LYS A 379 14.96 1.39 -17.59
CA LYS A 379 14.39 1.88 -16.33
C LYS A 379 14.42 0.83 -15.20
N GLY A 380 15.08 -0.31 -15.42
CA GLY A 380 15.14 -1.42 -14.46
C GLY A 380 13.94 -2.37 -14.55
N PHE A 381 13.05 -2.20 -15.53
CA PHE A 381 11.86 -3.01 -15.71
C PHE A 381 11.38 -3.04 -17.17
N ARG A 382 10.41 -3.92 -17.45
CA ARG A 382 9.53 -3.88 -18.63
C ARG A 382 8.07 -3.96 -18.19
N LEU A 383 7.21 -3.23 -18.90
CA LEU A 383 5.78 -3.42 -18.88
C LEU A 383 5.45 -4.55 -19.88
N LEU A 384 4.79 -5.59 -19.43
CA LEU A 384 4.26 -6.64 -20.30
C LEU A 384 2.79 -6.35 -20.55
N LEU A 385 2.35 -6.38 -21.80
CA LEU A 385 0.95 -6.23 -22.18
C LEU A 385 0.47 -7.46 -22.94
N ALA A 386 -0.75 -7.91 -22.65
CA ALA A 386 -1.41 -8.86 -23.52
C ALA A 386 -1.60 -8.26 -24.92
N SER A 387 -1.40 -9.04 -25.98
CA SER A 387 -1.54 -8.55 -27.36
C SER A 387 -2.12 -9.61 -28.30
N PRO A 388 -3.40 -9.45 -28.68
CA PRO A 388 -3.98 -10.22 -29.76
C PRO A 388 -3.22 -10.09 -31.08
N ASP A 389 -2.70 -8.89 -31.41
CA ASP A 389 -1.93 -8.68 -32.65
C ASP A 389 -0.64 -9.51 -32.67
N ALA A 390 0.07 -9.60 -31.53
CA ALA A 390 1.23 -10.46 -31.39
C ALA A 390 0.84 -11.95 -31.56
N ALA A 391 -0.29 -12.37 -30.99
CA ALA A 391 -0.77 -13.75 -31.14
C ALA A 391 -1.12 -14.10 -32.60
N TYR A 392 -1.84 -13.22 -33.31
CA TYR A 392 -2.15 -13.41 -34.72
C TYR A 392 -0.89 -13.43 -35.59
N THR A 393 0.14 -12.67 -35.21
CA THR A 393 1.45 -12.71 -35.87
C THR A 393 2.12 -14.06 -35.70
N VAL A 394 2.19 -14.59 -34.47
CA VAL A 394 2.73 -15.94 -34.19
C VAL A 394 1.97 -17.00 -34.98
N PHE A 395 0.64 -16.97 -34.96
CA PHE A 395 -0.18 -17.99 -35.62
C PHE A 395 -0.09 -17.91 -37.15
N THR A 396 -0.03 -16.70 -37.72
CA THR A 396 0.20 -16.50 -39.16
C THR A 396 1.56 -17.04 -39.58
N ASN A 397 2.61 -16.79 -38.77
CA ASN A 397 3.94 -17.35 -39.01
C ASN A 397 3.93 -18.88 -38.96
N LEU A 398 3.20 -19.49 -38.02
CA LEU A 398 3.03 -20.94 -37.97
C LEU A 398 2.34 -21.48 -39.24
N GLN A 399 1.26 -20.84 -39.70
CA GLN A 399 0.57 -21.23 -40.92
C GLN A 399 1.48 -21.15 -42.14
N ASN A 400 2.21 -20.04 -42.31
CA ASN A 400 3.13 -19.81 -43.42
C ASN A 400 4.29 -20.82 -43.45
N ASN A 401 4.71 -21.31 -42.29
CA ASN A 401 5.74 -22.33 -42.16
C ASN A 401 5.20 -23.78 -42.24
N GLY A 402 3.94 -23.96 -42.68
CA GLY A 402 3.34 -25.29 -42.88
C GLY A 402 2.76 -25.93 -41.61
N HIS A 403 2.74 -25.20 -40.49
CA HIS A 403 2.22 -25.68 -39.20
C HIS A 403 0.76 -25.27 -38.94
N GLY A 404 0.00 -24.86 -39.97
CA GLY A 404 -1.42 -24.47 -39.82
C GLY A 404 -2.35 -25.55 -39.24
N LYS A 405 -1.95 -26.82 -39.28
CA LYS A 405 -2.70 -27.94 -38.65
C LYS A 405 -2.31 -28.20 -37.20
N ALA A 406 -1.29 -27.53 -36.66
CA ALA A 406 -0.93 -27.63 -35.26
C ALA A 406 -2.11 -27.16 -34.40
N LYS A 407 -2.36 -27.86 -33.29
CA LYS A 407 -3.55 -27.66 -32.47
C LYS A 407 -3.22 -27.08 -31.11
N LEU A 408 -4.08 -26.18 -30.65
CA LEU A 408 -4.18 -25.77 -29.25
C LEU A 408 -4.93 -26.83 -28.45
N PHE A 409 -4.80 -26.77 -27.12
CA PHE A 409 -5.56 -27.58 -26.15
C PHE A 409 -5.44 -29.09 -26.36
N GLN A 410 -4.32 -29.56 -26.92
CA GLN A 410 -4.11 -30.96 -27.21
C GLN A 410 -4.25 -31.81 -25.93
N GLY A 411 -5.13 -32.81 -25.97
CA GLY A 411 -5.44 -33.65 -24.81
C GLY A 411 -6.37 -33.03 -23.76
N LYS A 412 -6.92 -31.84 -23.99
CA LYS A 412 -7.91 -31.18 -23.10
C LYS A 412 -9.36 -31.32 -23.58
N GLY A 413 -9.60 -31.90 -24.77
CA GLY A 413 -10.95 -32.18 -25.30
C GLY A 413 -11.58 -31.05 -26.12
N GLU A 414 -10.88 -29.91 -26.27
CA GLU A 414 -11.34 -28.71 -26.96
C GLU A 414 -10.36 -28.31 -28.08
N GLU A 415 -9.75 -29.29 -28.75
CA GLU A 415 -8.65 -29.03 -29.67
C GLU A 415 -9.11 -28.23 -30.90
N ILE A 416 -8.35 -27.19 -31.25
CA ILE A 416 -8.59 -26.34 -32.43
C ILE A 416 -7.27 -26.06 -33.14
N SER A 417 -7.26 -26.12 -34.47
CA SER A 417 -6.06 -25.85 -35.26
C SER A 417 -5.81 -24.36 -35.49
N VAL A 418 -4.55 -24.00 -35.74
CA VAL A 418 -4.15 -22.65 -36.16
C VAL A 418 -4.95 -22.16 -37.36
N ASN A 419 -5.17 -23.01 -38.37
CA ASN A 419 -5.97 -22.68 -39.55
C ASN A 419 -7.42 -22.33 -39.20
N GLU A 420 -8.05 -23.08 -38.29
CA GLU A 420 -9.42 -22.82 -37.86
C GLU A 420 -9.52 -21.46 -37.16
N ILE A 421 -8.58 -21.14 -36.26
CA ILE A 421 -8.51 -19.83 -35.59
C ILE A 421 -8.34 -18.70 -36.61
N LEU A 422 -7.34 -18.80 -37.50
CA LEU A 422 -7.04 -17.75 -38.47
C LEU A 422 -8.17 -17.54 -39.50
N SER A 423 -8.96 -18.57 -39.78
CA SER A 423 -10.10 -18.50 -40.71
C SER A 423 -11.39 -17.94 -40.10
N ASN A 424 -11.43 -17.77 -38.77
CA ASN A 424 -12.62 -17.29 -38.07
C ASN A 424 -12.64 -15.75 -38.04
N GLU A 425 -13.40 -15.15 -38.96
CA GLU A 425 -13.50 -13.69 -39.11
C GLU A 425 -14.18 -13.00 -37.91
N GLU A 426 -15.17 -13.65 -37.29
CA GLU A 426 -15.87 -13.13 -36.10
C GLU A 426 -14.92 -13.07 -34.90
N PHE A 427 -14.20 -14.17 -34.63
CA PHE A 427 -13.21 -14.23 -33.57
C PHE A 427 -12.07 -13.22 -33.78
N ARG A 428 -11.69 -12.97 -35.04
CA ARG A 428 -10.73 -11.92 -35.37
C ARG A 428 -11.27 -10.53 -35.08
N ALA A 429 -12.54 -10.25 -35.39
CA ALA A 429 -13.17 -8.97 -35.09
C ALA A 429 -13.23 -8.69 -33.57
N GLU A 430 -13.53 -9.72 -32.77
CA GLU A 430 -13.49 -9.66 -31.30
C GLU A 430 -12.10 -9.28 -30.78
N ASN A 431 -11.05 -9.91 -31.33
CA ASN A 431 -9.68 -9.64 -30.91
C ASN A 431 -9.13 -8.30 -31.40
N ILE A 432 -9.60 -7.79 -32.54
CA ILE A 432 -9.32 -6.41 -32.98
C ILE A 432 -9.92 -5.39 -32.00
N TYR A 433 -11.14 -5.65 -31.51
CA TYR A 433 -11.75 -4.82 -30.47
C TYR A 433 -10.93 -4.86 -29.18
N VAL A 434 -10.55 -6.05 -28.71
CA VAL A 434 -9.74 -6.21 -27.49
C VAL A 434 -8.38 -5.52 -27.62
N GLN A 435 -7.69 -5.68 -28.75
CA GLN A 435 -6.43 -4.97 -29.00
C GLN A 435 -6.62 -3.45 -28.91
N SER A 436 -7.72 -2.91 -29.43
CA SER A 436 -8.04 -1.48 -29.31
C SER A 436 -8.23 -1.03 -27.86
N CYS A 437 -8.82 -1.88 -27.01
CA CYS A 437 -8.94 -1.61 -25.56
C CYS A 437 -7.57 -1.60 -24.88
N ILE A 438 -6.69 -2.53 -25.24
CA ILE A 438 -5.33 -2.61 -24.69
C ILE A 438 -4.46 -1.44 -25.18
N ASP A 439 -4.56 -1.07 -26.46
CA ASP A 439 -3.84 0.07 -27.04
C ASP A 439 -4.19 1.39 -26.35
N TRP A 440 -5.47 1.57 -26.00
CA TRP A 440 -5.88 2.72 -25.20
C TRP A 440 -5.15 2.76 -23.85
N ASN A 441 -5.08 1.63 -23.15
CA ASN A 441 -4.34 1.52 -21.90
C ASN A 441 -2.83 1.69 -22.08
N ARG A 442 -2.26 1.18 -23.18
CA ARG A 442 -0.85 1.37 -23.55
C ARG A 442 -0.54 2.86 -23.62
N ASP A 443 -1.38 3.65 -24.29
CA ASP A 443 -1.19 5.09 -24.42
C ASP A 443 -1.33 5.83 -23.09
N VAL A 444 -2.30 5.44 -22.25
CA VAL A 444 -2.44 5.98 -20.88
C VAL A 444 -1.18 5.66 -20.05
N LEU A 445 -0.73 4.41 -20.04
CA LEU A 445 0.46 3.98 -19.29
C LEU A 445 1.72 4.69 -19.78
N LYS A 446 1.94 4.79 -21.10
CA LYS A 446 3.06 5.54 -21.67
C LYS A 446 3.07 6.99 -21.21
N LYS A 447 1.90 7.65 -21.22
CA LYS A 447 1.78 9.04 -20.78
C LYS A 447 1.99 9.19 -19.27
N GLU A 448 1.31 8.38 -18.47
CA GLU A 448 1.23 8.53 -17.01
C GLU A 448 2.43 7.95 -16.26
N LEU A 449 3.20 7.06 -16.91
CA LEU A 449 4.45 6.47 -16.39
C LEU A 449 5.69 6.87 -17.20
N GLY A 450 5.51 7.71 -18.23
CA GLY A 450 6.61 8.23 -19.06
C GLY A 450 7.33 7.14 -19.85
N LEU A 451 6.64 6.07 -20.26
CA LEU A 451 7.21 4.92 -20.99
C LEU A 451 7.38 5.22 -22.48
N ASP A 452 8.39 4.62 -23.09
CA ASP A 452 8.48 4.48 -24.54
C ASP A 452 8.28 3.02 -24.96
N GLU A 453 8.25 2.76 -26.26
CA GLU A 453 8.00 1.42 -26.80
C GLU A 453 9.06 0.40 -26.38
N ASP A 454 10.31 0.82 -26.14
CA ASP A 454 11.38 -0.08 -25.72
C ASP A 454 11.19 -0.57 -24.27
N ASP A 455 10.36 0.13 -23.49
CA ASP A 455 10.01 -0.25 -22.13
C ASP A 455 8.82 -1.26 -22.10
N ILE A 456 8.21 -1.58 -23.25
CA ILE A 456 7.00 -2.42 -23.37
C ILE A 456 7.30 -3.69 -24.17
N ILE A 457 6.76 -4.82 -23.72
CA ILE A 457 6.80 -6.10 -24.44
C ILE A 457 5.38 -6.62 -24.62
N ASP A 458 5.02 -6.90 -25.87
CA ASP A 458 3.73 -7.45 -26.26
C ASP A 458 3.76 -8.98 -26.18
N LEU A 459 2.86 -9.56 -25.39
CA LEU A 459 2.75 -11.00 -25.17
C LEU A 459 1.63 -11.58 -26.06
N PRO A 460 1.87 -12.72 -26.75
CA PRO A 460 0.88 -13.29 -27.67
C PRO A 460 -0.26 -13.95 -26.89
N ILE A 461 -1.35 -13.21 -26.67
CA ILE A 461 -2.54 -13.64 -25.92
C ILE A 461 -3.80 -13.32 -26.74
N LEU A 462 -4.74 -14.27 -26.83
CA LEU A 462 -6.03 -14.09 -27.49
C LEU A 462 -7.17 -14.09 -26.47
N PHE A 463 -8.24 -13.40 -26.82
CA PHE A 463 -9.45 -13.27 -26.00
C PHE A 463 -10.68 -13.72 -26.78
N LYS A 464 -11.76 -14.02 -26.06
CA LYS A 464 -13.09 -14.28 -26.60
C LYS A 464 -14.07 -13.29 -26.00
N VAL A 465 -14.89 -12.64 -26.82
CA VAL A 465 -15.97 -11.79 -26.30
C VAL A 465 -17.20 -12.66 -26.01
N MET A 466 -17.68 -12.59 -24.77
CA MET A 466 -18.88 -13.27 -24.30
C MET A 466 -20.10 -12.43 -24.67
N ALA A 467 -21.00 -13.01 -25.47
CA ALA A 467 -22.12 -12.27 -26.06
C ALA A 467 -23.17 -11.79 -25.03
N GLU A 468 -23.29 -12.48 -23.90
CA GLU A 468 -24.25 -12.13 -22.85
C GLU A 468 -23.81 -10.89 -22.07
N GLU A 469 -22.50 -10.73 -21.85
CA GLU A 469 -21.90 -9.65 -21.08
C GLU A 469 -21.34 -8.53 -21.98
N ASN A 470 -21.12 -8.78 -23.27
CA ASN A 470 -20.35 -7.94 -24.18
C ASN A 470 -18.96 -7.57 -23.61
N ARG A 471 -18.32 -8.54 -22.97
CA ARG A 471 -17.01 -8.42 -22.31
C ARG A 471 -16.10 -9.59 -22.67
N ALA A 472 -14.80 -9.39 -22.59
CA ALA A 472 -13.79 -10.36 -22.97
C ALA A 472 -13.38 -11.29 -21.82
N VAL A 473 -13.01 -12.51 -22.17
CA VAL A 473 -12.30 -13.48 -21.33
C VAL A 473 -11.08 -14.01 -22.09
N ALA A 474 -10.05 -14.45 -21.38
CA ALA A 474 -8.89 -15.08 -22.00
C ALA A 474 -9.31 -16.35 -22.77
N TYR A 475 -8.83 -16.51 -24.01
CA TYR A 475 -9.20 -17.64 -24.87
C TYR A 475 -8.43 -18.92 -24.50
N TYR A 476 -7.18 -18.76 -24.08
CA TYR A 476 -6.32 -19.76 -23.43
C TYR A 476 -5.71 -19.13 -22.17
N PRO A 477 -5.09 -19.91 -21.26
CA PRO A 477 -4.54 -19.37 -20.02
C PRO A 477 -3.71 -18.10 -20.23
N ASP A 478 -4.11 -17.02 -19.58
CA ASP A 478 -3.57 -15.69 -19.81
C ASP A 478 -2.15 -15.56 -19.27
N MET A 479 -1.17 -15.57 -20.17
CA MET A 479 0.23 -15.57 -19.79
C MET A 479 0.69 -14.27 -19.11
N VAL A 480 -0.04 -13.16 -19.22
CA VAL A 480 0.34 -11.91 -18.54
C VAL A 480 0.03 -11.97 -17.05
N ASN A 481 -0.98 -12.75 -16.66
CA ASN A 481 -1.45 -12.97 -15.30
C ASN A 481 -0.53 -13.96 -14.55
N MET A 482 0.76 -13.60 -14.47
CA MET A 482 1.85 -14.42 -13.92
C MET A 482 2.30 -13.96 -12.53
N ILE A 483 2.86 -14.88 -11.74
CA ILE A 483 3.55 -14.53 -10.50
C ILE A 483 5.03 -14.17 -10.77
N VAL A 484 5.47 -13.01 -10.29
CA VAL A 484 6.83 -12.47 -10.50
C VAL A 484 7.66 -12.57 -9.21
N LEU A 485 8.61 -13.51 -9.17
CA LEU A 485 9.50 -13.75 -8.04
C LEU A 485 10.94 -13.36 -8.35
N GLY A 486 11.17 -12.04 -8.43
CA GLY A 486 12.44 -11.49 -8.90
C GLY A 486 12.64 -11.85 -10.37
N THR A 487 13.70 -12.60 -10.67
CA THR A 487 13.95 -13.08 -12.04
C THR A 487 13.20 -14.37 -12.39
N ASN A 488 12.47 -15.00 -11.46
CA ASN A 488 11.74 -16.24 -11.73
C ASN A 488 10.26 -15.95 -11.96
N LEU A 489 9.72 -16.36 -13.11
CA LEU A 489 8.34 -16.10 -13.52
C LEU A 489 7.53 -17.39 -13.50
N GLY A 490 6.38 -17.37 -12.80
CA GLY A 490 5.41 -18.46 -12.79
C GLY A 490 4.26 -18.09 -13.71
N ILE A 491 4.34 -18.56 -14.94
CA ILE A 491 3.49 -18.15 -16.05
C ILE A 491 2.38 -19.19 -16.24
N PRO A 492 1.11 -18.81 -16.41
CA PRO A 492 0.04 -19.73 -16.81
C PRO A 492 0.43 -20.51 -18.07
N LYS A 493 0.20 -21.83 -18.07
CA LYS A 493 0.61 -22.69 -19.19
C LYS A 493 -0.42 -22.53 -20.32
N PRO A 494 -0.06 -21.99 -21.50
CA PRO A 494 -1.05 -21.59 -22.50
C PRO A 494 -1.67 -22.74 -23.31
N PHE A 495 -1.11 -23.96 -23.24
CA PHE A 495 -1.53 -25.10 -24.07
C PHE A 495 -1.64 -24.77 -25.57
N GLY A 496 -0.75 -23.90 -26.07
CA GLY A 496 -0.72 -23.43 -27.45
C GLY A 496 -0.32 -24.50 -28.49
N PRO A 497 -0.23 -24.10 -29.78
CA PRO A 497 0.05 -25.01 -30.88
C PRO A 497 1.33 -25.83 -30.68
N GLN A 498 1.23 -27.15 -30.78
CA GLN A 498 2.38 -28.04 -30.68
C GLN A 498 3.13 -28.13 -32.00
N VAL A 499 4.39 -27.70 -32.01
CA VAL A 499 5.30 -27.75 -33.17
C VAL A 499 6.56 -28.49 -32.76
N ASN A 500 6.85 -29.60 -33.41
CA ASN A 500 8.02 -30.46 -33.11
C ASN A 500 8.14 -30.83 -31.62
N GLY A 501 7.01 -31.03 -30.93
CA GLY A 501 6.96 -31.40 -29.51
C GLY A 501 7.14 -30.23 -28.53
N SER A 502 7.15 -28.98 -29.00
CA SER A 502 7.21 -27.77 -28.17
C SER A 502 5.97 -26.90 -28.39
N CYS A 503 5.51 -26.24 -27.34
CA CYS A 503 4.45 -25.25 -27.44
C CYS A 503 5.00 -23.95 -28.07
N ALA A 504 4.42 -23.52 -29.18
CA ALA A 504 4.87 -22.31 -29.87
C ALA A 504 4.73 -21.04 -29.02
N LEU A 505 3.66 -20.90 -28.24
CA LEU A 505 3.44 -19.77 -27.34
C LEU A 505 4.46 -19.74 -26.19
N GLU A 506 4.75 -20.89 -25.58
CA GLU A 506 5.79 -20.98 -24.54
C GLU A 506 7.17 -20.62 -25.11
N THR A 507 7.44 -21.02 -26.36
CA THR A 507 8.70 -20.71 -27.05
C THR A 507 8.83 -19.20 -27.30
N GLU A 508 7.74 -18.55 -27.73
CA GLU A 508 7.72 -17.10 -27.94
C GLU A 508 7.87 -16.33 -26.63
N MET A 509 7.18 -16.74 -25.57
CA MET A 509 7.36 -16.14 -24.24
C MET A 509 8.82 -16.19 -23.77
N ARG A 510 9.49 -17.33 -23.98
CA ARG A 510 10.92 -17.46 -23.65
C ARG A 510 11.79 -16.55 -24.50
N SER A 511 11.53 -16.46 -25.80
CA SER A 511 12.32 -15.64 -26.72
C SER A 511 12.27 -14.15 -26.35
N LEU A 512 11.13 -13.69 -25.82
CA LEU A 512 10.93 -12.32 -25.36
C LEU A 512 11.57 -12.04 -24.00
N LEU A 513 11.47 -12.96 -23.04
CA LEU A 513 11.77 -12.69 -21.62
C LEU A 513 13.14 -13.23 -21.15
N GLU A 514 13.60 -14.37 -21.65
CA GLU A 514 14.90 -14.94 -21.26
C GLU A 514 16.11 -14.04 -21.60
N PRO A 515 16.11 -13.25 -22.70
CA PRO A 515 17.18 -12.27 -22.95
C PRO A 515 17.32 -11.19 -21.86
N LEU A 516 16.29 -10.94 -21.06
CA LEU A 516 16.33 -10.03 -19.91
C LEU A 516 16.89 -10.70 -18.64
N GLY A 517 17.27 -11.98 -18.72
CA GLY A 517 17.71 -12.78 -17.57
C GLY A 517 16.55 -13.34 -16.75
N LEU A 518 15.34 -13.39 -17.31
CA LEU A 518 14.16 -13.93 -16.65
C LEU A 518 14.00 -15.43 -16.92
N ASN A 519 13.63 -16.19 -15.89
CA ASN A 519 13.42 -17.63 -15.96
C ASN A 519 11.93 -17.95 -16.05
N CYS A 520 11.46 -18.36 -17.23
CA CYS A 520 10.05 -18.71 -17.44
C CYS A 520 9.73 -20.14 -16.96
N THR A 521 8.83 -20.29 -15.98
CA THR A 521 8.25 -21.57 -15.54
C THR A 521 6.76 -21.59 -15.85
N PHE A 522 6.31 -22.51 -16.71
CA PHE A 522 4.90 -22.64 -17.06
C PHE A 522 4.16 -23.57 -16.09
N ILE A 523 3.10 -23.07 -15.47
CA ILE A 523 2.31 -23.75 -14.43
C ILE A 523 0.96 -24.16 -15.01
N ASP A 524 0.59 -25.43 -14.86
CA ASP A 524 -0.74 -25.91 -15.29
C ASP A 524 -1.79 -25.50 -14.26
N ASP A 525 -2.59 -24.52 -14.63
CA ASP A 525 -3.71 -23.95 -13.88
C ASP A 525 -5.04 -24.10 -14.64
N PHE A 526 -5.03 -24.81 -15.78
CA PHE A 526 -6.12 -24.82 -16.75
C PHE A 526 -7.47 -25.23 -16.14
N ALA A 527 -7.48 -26.32 -15.38
CA ALA A 527 -8.73 -26.88 -14.85
C ALA A 527 -9.21 -26.15 -13.59
N SER A 528 -8.29 -25.72 -12.73
CA SER A 528 -8.62 -25.20 -11.40
C SER A 528 -8.69 -23.67 -11.31
N TYR A 529 -8.15 -22.96 -12.31
CA TYR A 529 -8.17 -21.49 -12.37
C TYR A 529 -8.70 -20.98 -13.71
N HIS A 530 -8.06 -21.30 -14.85
CA HIS A 530 -8.43 -20.72 -16.15
C HIS A 530 -9.91 -20.92 -16.51
N LYS A 531 -10.44 -22.15 -16.28
CA LYS A 531 -11.86 -22.47 -16.52
C LYS A 531 -12.83 -21.71 -15.60
N LEU A 532 -12.32 -21.04 -14.58
CA LEU A 532 -13.03 -20.20 -13.63
C LEU A 532 -12.68 -18.71 -13.82
N LEU A 533 -12.11 -18.34 -14.98
CA LEU A 533 -11.82 -16.98 -15.42
C LEU A 533 -10.71 -16.25 -14.64
N GLY A 534 -9.70 -16.98 -14.16
CA GLY A 534 -8.50 -16.37 -13.59
C GLY A 534 -7.29 -17.29 -13.74
N GLU A 535 -6.09 -16.81 -13.45
CA GLU A 535 -4.85 -17.60 -13.69
C GLU A 535 -3.93 -17.63 -12.46
N VAL A 536 -2.65 -17.90 -12.67
CA VAL A 536 -1.63 -18.00 -11.61
C VAL A 536 -1.59 -16.77 -10.70
N HIS A 537 -1.58 -15.55 -11.26
CA HIS A 537 -1.52 -14.33 -10.45
C HIS A 537 -2.77 -14.19 -9.59
N CYS A 538 -3.97 -14.28 -10.16
CA CYS A 538 -5.24 -14.23 -9.42
C CYS A 538 -5.32 -15.25 -8.27
N GLY A 539 -4.72 -16.43 -8.46
CA GLY A 539 -4.67 -17.52 -7.48
C GLY A 539 -3.60 -17.39 -6.39
N SER A 540 -2.77 -16.36 -6.44
CA SER A 540 -1.62 -16.16 -5.54
C SER A 540 -1.53 -14.72 -5.05
N ASN A 541 -0.69 -14.45 -4.05
CA ASN A 541 -0.33 -13.08 -3.67
C ASN A 541 1.09 -13.08 -3.09
N VAL A 542 1.80 -11.95 -3.11
CA VAL A 542 3.22 -11.88 -2.75
C VAL A 542 3.50 -10.70 -1.82
N LEU A 543 3.94 -11.01 -0.59
CA LEU A 543 4.55 -10.01 0.28
C LEU A 543 5.97 -9.70 -0.20
N ARG A 544 6.32 -8.42 -0.33
CA ARG A 544 7.63 -7.95 -0.82
C ARG A 544 8.33 -7.06 0.19
N GLU A 545 9.65 -6.92 0.04
CA GLU A 545 10.44 -5.97 0.82
C GLU A 545 9.98 -4.53 0.49
N PRO A 546 9.79 -3.66 1.51
CA PRO A 546 9.47 -2.25 1.30
C PRO A 546 10.54 -1.48 0.53
N PHE A 547 10.17 -0.34 -0.07
CA PHE A 547 11.15 0.53 -0.71
C PHE A 547 12.23 1.02 0.28
N ALA A 548 13.46 1.16 -0.23
CA ALA A 548 14.53 1.83 0.51
C ALA A 548 14.29 3.35 0.61
N PHE A 549 13.64 3.95 -0.39
CA PHE A 549 13.26 5.36 -0.39
C PHE A 549 12.25 5.64 0.74
N LYS A 550 12.52 6.69 1.52
CA LYS A 550 11.65 7.12 2.61
C LYS A 550 10.58 8.06 2.09
N TRP A 551 9.30 7.72 2.28
CA TRP A 551 8.18 8.42 1.65
C TRP A 551 8.10 9.90 1.99
N TRP A 552 8.52 10.30 3.19
CA TRP A 552 8.53 11.71 3.62
C TRP A 552 9.56 12.58 2.87
N ASN A 553 10.50 11.96 2.15
CA ASN A 553 11.46 12.64 1.28
C ASN A 553 10.93 12.92 -0.13
N LEU A 554 9.67 12.53 -0.43
CA LEU A 554 9.03 12.89 -1.70
C LEU A 554 8.91 14.41 -1.81
N GLU A 555 9.19 14.96 -2.99
CA GLU A 555 8.99 16.38 -3.27
C GLU A 555 7.59 16.54 -3.88
N MET A 556 6.65 17.06 -3.08
CA MET A 556 5.24 17.26 -3.44
C MET A 556 4.97 18.63 -4.06
#